data_AF-A0A1W6AFD9-F1
#
_entry.id   AF-A0A1W6AFD9-F1
#
_cell.length_a   1.000
_cell.length_b   1.000
_cell.length_c   1.000
_cell.angle_alpha   90.00
_cell.angle_beta   90.00
_cell.angle_gamma   90.00
#
_symmetry.space_group_name_H-M   'P 1'
#
loop_
_entity.id
_entity.type
_entity.pdbx_description
1 polymer ?
#
loop_
_entity_poly.entity_id
_entity_poly.type
_entity_poly.pdbx_seq_one_letter_code
_entity_poly.pdbx_strand_id
1 'polypeptide(L)'
;MGIFRSKNSRFRRGPISFRYILLISFIIFIIMVVQGLWIVNKSIQPTLIKYGETETHKMATAVMTKAVKDRINEGFDVDSLMKVQTDRNGKVSTIDLNTKQVNEILTSTTAYIEKYLQQVEKGDTKALGIFEENGVSMSVPFGRITDNALLGNIGPDIPINFTPIGHVNTDIKQLVEPQGINNTAIKIIMEVEVTLQVMIPLRTKEIKVKQNIPIATRIVQGEVPTYYGSGGVVVPDKKKTDN
;
A
#
# COMPACT_ATOMS: atom_id res chain seq x y z
N MET A 1 93.05 8.86 -21.56
CA MET A 1 92.06 7.98 -20.87
C MET A 1 91.67 8.67 -19.57
N GLY A 2 90.64 9.52 -19.59
CA GLY A 2 90.20 10.33 -18.46
C GLY A 2 88.82 9.85 -17.99
N ILE A 3 88.74 9.45 -16.73
CA ILE A 3 87.62 8.73 -16.14
C ILE A 3 86.38 9.64 -16.03
N PHE A 4 85.29 9.25 -16.71
CA PHE A 4 83.96 9.83 -16.55
C PHE A 4 83.45 9.57 -15.13
N ARG A 5 83.37 10.62 -14.31
CA ARG A 5 82.80 10.54 -12.97
C ARG A 5 81.31 10.86 -13.04
N SER A 6 80.47 9.81 -13.13
CA SER A 6 79.01 9.95 -13.10
C SER A 6 78.56 10.58 -11.77
N LYS A 7 78.04 11.80 -11.85
CA LYS A 7 77.43 12.50 -10.72
C LYS A 7 75.97 12.03 -10.61
N ASN A 8 75.77 10.85 -10.03
CA ASN A 8 74.44 10.40 -9.63
C ASN A 8 73.91 11.31 -8.50
N SER A 9 73.18 12.37 -8.87
CA SER A 9 72.44 13.19 -7.91
C SER A 9 71.27 12.37 -7.38
N ARG A 10 71.50 11.70 -6.24
CA ARG A 10 70.42 11.08 -5.48
C ARG A 10 69.50 12.21 -5.02
N PHE A 11 68.32 12.35 -5.62
CA PHE A 11 67.21 13.11 -5.07
C PHE A 11 66.79 12.46 -3.75
N ARG A 12 67.55 12.73 -2.68
CA ARG A 12 67.12 12.45 -1.31
C ARG A 12 66.13 13.54 -0.94
N ARG A 13 64.86 13.38 -1.34
CA ARG A 13 63.77 14.12 -0.73
C ARG A 13 63.80 13.74 0.75
N GLY A 14 64.17 14.69 1.62
CA GLY A 14 64.12 14.47 3.07
C GLY A 14 62.72 14.05 3.50
N PRO A 15 62.57 13.37 4.65
CA PRO A 15 61.25 13.02 5.16
C PRO A 15 60.40 14.29 5.26
N ILE A 16 59.15 14.19 4.79
CA ILE A 16 58.16 15.26 4.86
C ILE A 16 58.07 15.72 6.32
N SER A 17 58.08 17.03 6.57
CA SER A 17 58.06 17.52 7.95
C SER A 17 56.76 17.10 8.65
N PHE A 18 56.84 16.80 9.96
CA PHE A 18 55.73 16.25 10.76
C PHE A 18 54.44 17.07 10.64
N ARG A 19 54.54 18.40 10.49
CA ARG A 19 53.39 19.31 10.32
C ARG A 19 52.61 19.04 9.03
N TYR A 20 53.31 18.73 7.93
CA TYR A 20 52.65 18.41 6.66
C TYR A 20 52.03 17.01 6.68
N ILE A 21 52.64 16.05 7.38
CA ILE A 21 52.06 14.69 7.55
C ILE A 21 50.73 14.78 8.32
N LEU A 22 50.70 15.55 9.40
CA LEU A 22 49.48 15.77 10.20
C LEU A 22 48.40 16.48 9.38
N LEU A 23 48.76 17.51 8.61
CA LEU A 23 47.83 18.22 7.75
C LEU A 23 47.24 17.30 6.67
N ILE A 24 48.08 16.49 6.01
CA ILE A 24 47.63 15.53 5.00
C ILE A 24 46.74 14.45 5.64
N SER A 25 47.10 13.90 6.81
CA SER A 25 46.26 12.90 7.48
C SER A 25 44.91 13.48 7.91
N PHE A 26 44.88 14.73 8.34
CA PHE A 26 43.64 15.42 8.69
C PHE A 26 42.74 15.65 7.47
N ILE A 27 43.31 16.07 6.33
CA ILE A 27 42.57 16.18 5.08
C ILE A 27 42.01 14.83 4.63
N ILE A 28 42.82 13.76 4.68
CA ILE A 28 42.39 12.41 4.33
C ILE A 28 41.27 11.94 5.27
N PHE A 29 41.38 12.23 6.57
CA PHE A 29 40.35 11.91 7.56
C PHE A 29 39.01 12.60 7.22
N ILE A 30 39.04 13.90 6.92
CA ILE A 30 37.83 14.62 6.50
C ILE A 30 37.24 14.01 5.22
N ILE A 31 38.08 13.70 4.22
CA ILE A 31 37.62 13.07 2.97
C ILE A 31 36.96 11.71 3.26
N MET A 32 37.56 10.88 4.11
CA MET A 32 36.98 9.59 4.50
C MET A 32 35.64 9.75 5.24
N VAL A 33 35.54 10.72 6.16
CA VAL A 33 34.28 10.99 6.88
C VAL A 33 33.20 11.44 5.90
N VAL A 34 33.50 12.36 4.99
CA VAL A 34 32.54 12.84 3.97
C VAL A 34 32.11 11.72 3.04
N GLN A 35 33.05 10.90 2.55
CA GLN A 35 32.72 9.73 1.71
C GLN A 35 31.90 8.69 2.47
N GLY A 36 32.23 8.45 3.74
CA GLY A 36 31.50 7.55 4.63
C GLY A 36 30.05 8.01 4.83
N LEU A 37 29.83 9.28 5.14
CA LEU A 37 28.47 9.83 5.26
C LEU A 37 27.71 9.75 3.94
N TRP A 38 28.38 9.99 2.80
CA TRP A 38 27.76 9.93 1.49
C TRP A 38 27.32 8.51 1.11
N ILE A 39 28.17 7.50 1.33
CA ILE A 39 27.82 6.10 1.03
C ILE A 39 26.70 5.60 1.95
N VAL A 40 26.75 5.93 3.24
CA VAL A 40 25.72 5.58 4.23
C VAL A 40 24.39 6.19 3.82
N ASN A 41 24.36 7.50 3.51
CA ASN A 41 23.14 8.16 3.07
C ASN A 41 22.56 7.52 1.79
N LYS A 42 23.41 7.25 0.79
CA LYS A 42 22.97 6.67 -0.48
C LYS A 42 22.47 5.22 -0.36
N SER A 43 23.05 4.44 0.56
CA SER A 43 22.72 3.02 0.74
C SER A 43 21.52 2.79 1.67
N ILE A 44 21.41 3.58 2.76
CA ILE A 44 20.39 3.38 3.81
C ILE A 44 19.06 4.01 3.42
N GLN A 45 19.09 5.18 2.78
CA GLN A 45 17.88 5.93 2.42
C GLN A 45 16.85 5.12 1.61
N PRO A 46 17.20 4.37 0.54
CA PRO A 46 16.20 3.63 -0.23
C PRO A 46 15.55 2.50 0.58
N THR A 47 16.32 1.79 1.41
CA THR A 47 15.81 0.71 2.26
C THR A 47 14.87 1.26 3.34
N LEU A 48 15.23 2.40 3.93
CA LEU A 48 14.42 3.07 4.95
C LEU A 48 13.09 3.57 4.38
N ILE A 49 13.10 4.16 3.19
CA ILE A 49 11.89 4.59 2.48
C ILE A 49 10.99 3.38 2.18
N LYS A 50 11.56 2.30 1.64
CA LYS A 50 10.80 1.07 1.33
C LYS A 50 10.15 0.45 2.57
N TYR A 51 10.88 0.46 3.69
CA TYR A 51 10.34 -0.01 4.97
C TYR A 51 9.19 0.89 5.45
N GLY A 52 9.38 2.22 5.43
CA GLY A 52 8.34 3.18 5.77
C GLY A 52 7.11 3.05 4.88
N GLU A 53 7.28 2.78 3.59
CA GLU A 53 6.17 2.50 2.67
C GLU A 53 5.37 1.27 3.07
N THR A 54 6.08 0.18 3.32
CA THR A 54 5.46 -1.10 3.69
C THR A 54 4.68 -0.98 4.99
N GLU A 55 5.27 -0.36 6.00
CA GLU A 55 4.62 -0.22 7.30
C GLU A 55 3.44 0.76 7.24
N THR A 56 3.55 1.83 6.45
CA THR A 56 2.45 2.76 6.21
C THR A 56 1.28 2.09 5.47
N HIS A 57 1.57 1.27 4.45
CA HIS A 57 0.55 0.48 3.76
C HIS A 57 -0.17 -0.47 4.71
N LYS A 58 0.57 -1.17 5.55
CA LYS A 58 0.02 -2.11 6.55
C LYS A 58 -0.86 -1.37 7.57
N MET A 59 -0.37 -0.25 8.10
CA MET A 59 -1.10 0.62 9.01
C MET A 59 -2.42 1.11 8.41
N ALA A 60 -2.35 1.72 7.22
CA ALA A 60 -3.50 2.26 6.53
C ALA A 60 -4.56 1.18 6.28
N THR A 61 -4.13 0.01 5.81
CA THR A 61 -5.02 -1.14 5.56
C THR A 61 -5.71 -1.61 6.83
N ALA A 62 -4.97 -1.68 7.93
CA ALA A 62 -5.52 -2.09 9.22
C ALA A 62 -6.56 -1.07 9.75
N VAL A 63 -6.28 0.22 9.63
CA VAL A 63 -7.20 1.31 9.99
C VAL A 63 -8.47 1.28 9.15
N MET A 64 -8.34 1.18 7.81
CA MET A 64 -9.48 1.14 6.90
C MET A 64 -10.37 -0.09 7.17
N THR A 65 -9.75 -1.25 7.36
CA THR A 65 -10.47 -2.49 7.70
C THR A 65 -11.20 -2.38 9.03
N LYS A 66 -10.56 -1.79 10.05
CA LYS A 66 -11.18 -1.57 11.38
C LYS A 66 -12.37 -0.62 11.28
N ALA A 67 -12.23 0.48 10.57
CA ALA A 67 -13.28 1.47 10.37
C ALA A 67 -14.53 0.86 9.70
N VAL A 68 -14.35 0.06 8.65
CA VAL A 68 -15.48 -0.65 8.01
C VAL A 68 -16.10 -1.66 8.96
N LYS A 69 -15.28 -2.46 9.65
CA LYS A 69 -15.78 -3.47 10.60
C LYS A 69 -16.60 -2.85 11.72
N ASP A 70 -16.12 -1.76 12.32
CA ASP A 70 -16.81 -1.08 13.40
C ASP A 70 -18.12 -0.46 12.92
N ARG A 71 -18.11 0.17 11.73
CA ARG A 71 -19.33 0.73 11.15
C ARG A 71 -20.40 -0.34 10.91
N ILE A 72 -20.00 -1.53 10.45
CA ILE A 72 -20.92 -2.67 10.26
C ILE A 72 -21.48 -3.14 11.61
N ASN A 73 -20.62 -3.28 12.63
CA ASN A 73 -21.02 -3.75 13.95
C ASN A 73 -21.95 -2.79 14.71
N GLU A 74 -21.87 -1.48 14.44
CA GLU A 74 -22.73 -0.45 15.06
C GLU A 74 -24.15 -0.37 14.46
N GLY A 75 -24.62 -1.46 13.84
CA GLY A 75 -26.01 -1.61 13.40
C GLY A 75 -26.26 -1.18 11.97
N PHE A 76 -25.24 -1.17 11.11
CA PHE A 76 -25.49 -1.08 9.67
C PHE A 76 -26.03 -2.41 9.15
N ASP A 77 -27.28 -2.41 8.68
CA ASP A 77 -27.84 -3.57 8.00
C ASP A 77 -27.34 -3.63 6.56
N VAL A 78 -26.36 -4.51 6.32
CA VAL A 78 -25.77 -4.76 5.00
C VAL A 78 -26.82 -5.24 3.99
N ASP A 79 -27.85 -5.96 4.43
CA ASP A 79 -28.92 -6.43 3.56
C ASP A 79 -29.80 -5.29 3.05
N SER A 80 -29.83 -4.16 3.77
CA SER A 80 -30.60 -2.97 3.38
C SER A 80 -29.99 -2.15 2.23
N LEU A 81 -28.75 -2.47 1.82
CA LEU A 81 -28.08 -1.84 0.67
C LEU A 81 -28.78 -2.15 -0.65
N MET A 82 -29.38 -3.33 -0.77
CA MET A 82 -30.05 -3.79 -1.98
C MET A 82 -31.54 -3.98 -1.71
N LYS A 83 -32.37 -3.20 -2.39
CA LYS A 83 -33.81 -3.36 -2.35
C LYS A 83 -34.25 -4.30 -3.47
N VAL A 84 -34.70 -5.49 -3.09
CA VAL A 84 -35.24 -6.48 -4.02
C VAL A 84 -36.72 -6.21 -4.25
N GLN A 85 -37.11 -5.96 -5.49
CA GLN A 85 -38.51 -5.86 -5.89
C GLN A 85 -38.95 -7.16 -6.57
N THR A 86 -40.06 -7.74 -6.09
CA THR A 86 -40.64 -8.96 -6.67
C THR A 86 -41.87 -8.66 -7.51
N ASP A 87 -42.07 -9.44 -8.56
CA ASP A 87 -43.29 -9.41 -9.37
C ASP A 87 -44.50 -10.03 -8.63
N ARG A 88 -45.67 -10.04 -9.28
CA ARG A 88 -46.91 -10.62 -8.74
C ARG A 88 -46.83 -12.12 -8.48
N ASN A 89 -45.83 -12.80 -9.06
CA ASN A 89 -45.61 -14.23 -8.93
C ASN A 89 -44.51 -14.55 -7.90
N GLY A 90 -44.01 -13.54 -7.18
CA GLY A 90 -42.95 -13.70 -6.18
C GLY A 90 -41.53 -13.82 -6.77
N LYS A 91 -41.34 -13.60 -8.07
CA LYS A 91 -40.03 -13.65 -8.74
C LYS A 91 -39.33 -12.30 -8.64
N VAL A 92 -38.01 -12.30 -8.54
CA VAL A 92 -37.21 -11.06 -8.51
C VAL A 92 -37.31 -10.36 -9.87
N SER A 93 -37.84 -9.13 -9.86
CA SER A 93 -37.99 -8.29 -11.06
C SER A 93 -36.85 -7.29 -11.18
N THR A 94 -36.48 -6.63 -10.07
CA THR A 94 -35.46 -5.58 -10.06
C THR A 94 -34.72 -5.57 -8.73
N ILE A 95 -33.43 -5.24 -8.76
CA ILE A 95 -32.61 -5.02 -7.58
C ILE A 95 -32.07 -3.61 -7.69
N ASP A 96 -32.55 -2.74 -6.81
CA ASP A 96 -32.13 -1.35 -6.74
C ASP A 96 -31.16 -1.15 -5.57
N LEU A 97 -30.20 -0.26 -5.75
CA LEU A 97 -29.38 0.19 -4.63
C LEU A 97 -30.16 1.22 -3.82
N ASN A 98 -30.18 1.03 -2.50
CA ASN A 98 -30.72 2.02 -1.60
C ASN A 98 -29.72 3.18 -1.44
N THR A 99 -29.85 4.20 -2.29
CA THR A 99 -28.94 5.36 -2.32
C THR A 99 -28.81 6.05 -0.96
N LYS A 100 -29.88 6.06 -0.15
CA LYS A 100 -29.83 6.63 1.21
C LYS A 100 -28.88 5.84 2.10
N GLN A 101 -29.01 4.51 2.12
CA GLN A 101 -28.15 3.63 2.91
C GLN A 101 -26.70 3.64 2.41
N VAL A 102 -26.51 3.67 1.08
CA VAL A 102 -25.20 3.81 0.44
C VAL A 102 -24.48 5.09 0.88
N ASN A 103 -25.17 6.24 0.82
CA ASN A 103 -24.57 7.50 1.23
C ASN A 103 -24.30 7.55 2.74
N GLU A 104 -25.17 6.96 3.55
CA GLU A 104 -24.99 6.88 5.00
C GLU A 104 -23.76 6.05 5.37
N ILE A 105 -23.58 4.85 4.79
CA ILE A 105 -22.38 4.05 5.06
C ILE A 105 -21.12 4.73 4.53
N LEU A 106 -21.15 5.34 3.34
CA LEU A 106 -19.99 6.05 2.77
C LEU A 106 -19.53 7.19 3.68
N THR A 107 -20.44 8.08 4.07
CA THR A 107 -20.12 9.24 4.91
C THR A 107 -19.66 8.85 6.31
N SER A 108 -20.35 7.89 6.94
CA SER A 108 -19.97 7.41 8.27
C SER A 108 -18.65 6.65 8.26
N THR A 109 -18.42 5.73 7.31
CA THR A 109 -17.13 5.04 7.19
C THR A 109 -15.99 6.02 6.92
N THR A 110 -16.18 7.02 6.06
CA THR A 110 -15.18 8.07 5.81
C THR A 110 -14.79 8.77 7.11
N ALA A 111 -15.79 9.19 7.91
CA ALA A 111 -15.55 9.85 9.19
C ALA A 111 -14.81 8.94 10.20
N TYR A 112 -15.09 7.63 10.21
CA TYR A 112 -14.39 6.67 11.06
C TYR A 112 -12.93 6.51 10.66
N ILE A 113 -12.65 6.41 9.35
CA ILE A 113 -11.28 6.32 8.84
C ILE A 113 -10.50 7.59 9.21
N GLU A 114 -11.06 8.78 8.97
CA GLU A 114 -10.42 10.05 9.32
C GLU A 114 -10.14 10.14 10.83
N LYS A 115 -11.12 9.80 11.66
CA LYS A 115 -10.97 9.77 13.12
C LYS A 115 -9.87 8.82 13.55
N TYR A 116 -9.82 7.61 12.99
CA TYR A 116 -8.83 6.60 13.37
C TYR A 116 -7.43 6.98 12.89
N LEU A 117 -7.29 7.52 11.67
CA LEU A 117 -6.01 8.05 11.19
C LEU A 117 -5.48 9.18 12.08
N GLN A 118 -6.35 10.09 12.54
CA GLN A 118 -5.97 11.16 13.47
C GLN A 118 -5.56 10.64 14.85
N GLN A 119 -6.26 9.63 15.39
CA GLN A 119 -5.89 9.00 16.67
C GLN A 119 -4.52 8.33 16.58
N VAL A 120 -4.29 7.65 15.46
CA VAL A 120 -3.04 6.98 15.16
C VAL A 120 -1.88 7.97 15.04
N GLU A 121 -2.07 9.07 14.32
CA GLU A 121 -1.08 10.14 14.20
C GLU A 121 -0.68 10.73 15.56
N LYS A 122 -1.64 10.83 16.49
CA LYS A 122 -1.41 11.29 17.87
C LYS A 122 -0.76 10.24 18.77
N GLY A 123 -0.51 9.03 18.28
CA GLY A 123 0.06 7.93 19.04
C GLY A 123 -0.96 7.20 19.95
N ASP A 124 -2.26 7.47 19.83
CA ASP A 124 -3.32 6.86 20.63
C ASP A 124 -3.78 5.51 20.07
N THR A 125 -2.82 4.63 19.79
CA THR A 125 -3.09 3.36 19.11
C THR A 125 -3.55 2.24 20.02
N LYS A 126 -3.41 2.43 21.34
CA LYS A 126 -3.97 1.52 22.35
C LYS A 126 -5.49 1.52 22.32
N ALA A 127 -6.13 2.67 22.08
CA ALA A 127 -7.59 2.79 21.99
C ALA A 127 -8.19 2.04 20.80
N LEU A 128 -7.41 1.84 19.73
CA LEU A 128 -7.86 1.23 18.49
C LEU A 128 -7.66 -0.29 18.45
N GLY A 129 -6.82 -0.85 19.33
CA GLY A 129 -6.53 -2.29 19.40
C GLY A 129 -5.86 -2.85 18.15
N ILE A 130 -5.19 -2.01 17.35
CA ILE A 130 -4.61 -2.39 16.05
C ILE A 130 -3.14 -2.82 16.21
N PHE A 131 -2.42 -2.37 17.25
CA PHE A 131 -0.99 -2.65 17.48
C PHE A 131 -0.68 -2.82 18.97
N GLU A 132 0.25 -3.72 19.32
CA GLU A 132 0.60 -4.05 20.71
C GLU A 132 1.44 -2.97 21.44
N GLU A 133 1.04 -2.74 22.70
CA GLU A 133 1.70 -2.16 23.89
C GLU A 133 2.46 -0.83 23.86
N ASN A 134 3.04 -0.39 22.75
CA ASN A 134 3.71 0.91 22.65
C ASN A 134 3.06 1.68 21.51
N GLY A 135 2.71 2.96 21.72
CA GLY A 135 2.04 3.79 20.71
C GLY A 135 2.71 3.72 19.34
N VAL A 136 2.06 4.20 18.27
CA VAL A 136 2.65 4.25 16.90
C VAL A 136 3.85 5.21 16.83
N SER A 137 4.95 4.81 17.45
CA SER A 137 6.28 5.15 17.06
C SER A 137 6.78 3.93 16.31
N MET A 138 6.50 3.90 15.00
CA MET A 138 7.08 2.90 14.11
C MET A 138 8.57 3.19 13.99
N SER A 139 9.35 2.63 14.90
CA SER A 139 10.80 2.64 14.79
C SER A 139 11.27 1.48 13.94
N VAL A 140 12.40 1.70 13.27
CA VAL A 140 13.15 0.63 12.63
C VAL A 140 14.56 0.61 13.22
N PRO A 141 15.03 -0.55 13.73
CA PRO A 141 16.40 -0.67 14.21
C PRO A 141 17.37 -0.37 13.08
N PHE A 142 18.40 0.42 13.35
CA PHE A 142 19.39 0.81 12.34
C PHE A 142 19.94 -0.38 11.57
N GLY A 143 20.25 -1.48 12.27
CA GLY A 143 20.81 -2.67 11.65
C GLY A 143 19.87 -3.40 10.69
N ARG A 144 18.53 -3.26 10.83
CA ARG A 144 17.55 -3.76 9.84
C ARG A 144 17.67 -3.05 8.50
N ILE A 145 18.13 -1.79 8.50
CA ILE A 145 18.29 -0.98 7.29
C ILE A 145 19.61 -1.31 6.56
N THR A 146 20.61 -1.81 7.28
CA THR A 146 21.93 -2.14 6.70
C THR A 146 21.93 -3.37 5.79
N ASP A 147 20.78 -4.04 5.62
CA ASP A 147 20.62 -5.29 4.86
C ASP A 147 21.60 -6.41 5.29
N ASN A 148 22.08 -6.32 6.54
CA ASN A 148 22.95 -7.30 7.15
C ASN A 148 22.14 -8.16 8.13
N ALA A 149 21.96 -9.43 7.79
CA ALA A 149 21.22 -10.40 8.60
C ALA A 149 21.76 -10.52 10.04
N LEU A 150 23.06 -10.30 10.25
CA LEU A 150 23.68 -10.37 11.59
C LEU A 150 23.38 -9.14 12.46
N LEU A 151 23.08 -8.00 11.84
CA LEU A 151 22.83 -6.74 12.53
C LEU A 151 21.35 -6.41 12.62
N GLY A 152 20.44 -7.23 12.08
CA GLY A 152 19.04 -6.89 11.84
C GLY A 152 18.24 -6.37 13.04
N ASN A 153 18.65 -6.67 14.28
CA ASN A 153 18.00 -6.22 15.52
C ASN A 153 18.93 -5.40 16.43
N ILE A 154 20.08 -4.94 15.93
CA ILE A 154 21.08 -4.20 16.71
C ILE A 154 21.12 -2.74 16.26
N GLY A 155 21.26 -1.84 17.22
CA GLY A 155 21.50 -0.41 16.99
C GLY A 155 20.35 0.48 17.49
N PRO A 156 20.50 1.80 17.34
CA PRO A 156 19.47 2.75 17.72
C PRO A 156 18.26 2.63 16.79
N ASP A 157 17.10 2.94 17.34
CA ASP A 157 15.84 2.98 16.63
C ASP A 157 15.69 4.29 15.85
N ILE A 158 15.41 4.19 14.56
CA ILE A 158 15.10 5.34 13.71
C ILE A 158 13.58 5.51 13.65
N PRO A 159 13.04 6.65 14.10
CA PRO A 159 11.60 6.88 14.07
C PRO A 159 11.10 7.09 12.65
N ILE A 160 9.96 6.48 12.33
CA ILE A 160 9.18 6.70 11.12
C ILE A 160 7.84 7.26 11.54
N ASN A 161 7.57 8.48 11.10
CA ASN A 161 6.31 9.16 11.35
C ASN A 161 5.49 9.16 10.06
N PHE A 162 4.18 9.29 10.19
CA PHE A 162 3.31 9.55 9.05
C PHE A 162 2.21 10.53 9.44
N THR A 163 1.74 11.25 8.45
CA THR A 163 0.62 12.18 8.57
C THR A 163 -0.33 11.95 7.41
N PRO A 164 -1.64 11.79 7.66
CA PRO A 164 -2.62 11.78 6.58
C PRO A 164 -2.63 13.13 5.87
N ILE A 165 -2.53 13.10 4.54
CA ILE A 165 -2.54 14.31 3.71
C ILE A 165 -3.72 14.26 2.74
N GLY A 166 -4.58 15.27 2.81
CA GLY A 166 -5.79 15.35 1.99
C GLY A 166 -6.99 14.65 2.62
N HIS A 167 -7.96 14.27 1.78
CA HIS A 167 -9.22 13.67 2.20
C HIS A 167 -9.20 12.15 2.01
N VAL A 168 -9.94 11.44 2.87
CA VAL A 168 -10.26 10.04 2.66
C VAL A 168 -11.34 9.98 1.59
N ASN A 169 -11.09 9.26 0.50
CA ASN A 169 -12.10 9.05 -0.54
C ASN A 169 -12.71 7.66 -0.39
N THR A 170 -14.03 7.57 -0.32
CA THR A 170 -14.76 6.30 -0.31
C THR A 170 -15.77 6.27 -1.43
N ASP A 171 -15.89 5.14 -2.09
CA ASP A 171 -16.84 4.91 -3.18
C ASP A 171 -17.45 3.51 -3.07
N ILE A 172 -18.64 3.30 -3.63
CA ILE A 172 -19.28 1.99 -3.73
C ILE A 172 -19.43 1.60 -5.20
N LYS A 173 -18.84 0.45 -5.55
CA LYS A 173 -18.96 -0.17 -6.86
C LYS A 173 -19.82 -1.42 -6.78
N GLN A 174 -20.75 -1.53 -7.72
CA GLN A 174 -21.52 -2.74 -7.96
C GLN A 174 -20.84 -3.57 -9.04
N LEU A 175 -20.62 -4.84 -8.76
CA LEU A 175 -20.03 -5.79 -9.68
C LEU A 175 -20.99 -6.96 -9.89
N VAL A 176 -21.37 -7.20 -11.14
CA VAL A 176 -22.34 -8.23 -11.52
C VAL A 176 -21.60 -9.33 -12.27
N GLU A 177 -21.60 -10.54 -11.72
CA GLU A 177 -20.89 -11.69 -12.27
C GLU A 177 -21.86 -12.87 -12.49
N PRO A 178 -21.91 -13.48 -13.68
CA PRO A 178 -22.63 -14.72 -13.87
C PRO A 178 -21.98 -15.86 -13.05
N GLN A 179 -22.80 -16.66 -12.39
CA GLN A 179 -22.41 -17.80 -11.54
C GLN A 179 -23.17 -19.06 -11.99
N GLY A 180 -22.54 -19.89 -12.82
CA GLY A 180 -23.16 -21.11 -13.34
C GLY A 180 -24.24 -20.84 -14.40
N ILE A 181 -25.19 -21.77 -14.54
CA ILE A 181 -26.14 -21.76 -15.67
C ILE A 181 -27.21 -20.68 -15.51
N ASN A 182 -27.68 -20.41 -14.29
CA ASN A 182 -28.79 -19.47 -14.04
C ASN A 182 -28.60 -18.55 -12.84
N ASN A 183 -27.44 -18.53 -12.19
CA ASN A 183 -27.25 -17.60 -11.07
C ASN A 183 -26.44 -16.41 -11.53
N THR A 184 -26.73 -15.25 -10.94
CA THR A 184 -25.93 -14.03 -11.08
C THR A 184 -25.58 -13.55 -9.69
N ALA A 185 -24.29 -13.40 -9.40
CA ALA A 185 -23.81 -12.76 -8.18
C ALA A 185 -23.71 -11.25 -8.40
N ILE A 186 -24.36 -10.50 -7.52
CA ILE A 186 -24.24 -9.05 -7.41
C ILE A 186 -23.42 -8.77 -6.16
N LYS A 187 -22.22 -8.22 -6.34
CA LYS A 187 -21.27 -7.87 -5.28
C LYS A 187 -21.25 -6.36 -5.11
N ILE A 188 -21.34 -5.89 -3.88
CA ILE A 188 -21.17 -4.50 -3.50
C ILE A 188 -19.80 -4.36 -2.86
N ILE A 189 -18.91 -3.60 -3.49
CA ILE A 189 -17.53 -3.40 -3.09
C ILE A 189 -17.36 -1.93 -2.72
N MET A 190 -16.89 -1.65 -1.51
CA MET A 190 -16.45 -0.32 -1.14
C MET A 190 -14.99 -0.15 -1.50
N GLU A 191 -14.69 0.83 -2.34
CA GLU A 191 -13.34 1.26 -2.65
C GLU A 191 -12.98 2.41 -1.71
N VAL A 192 -11.88 2.24 -0.97
CA VAL A 192 -11.36 3.25 -0.05
C VAL A 192 -9.97 3.66 -0.53
N GLU A 193 -9.76 4.96 -0.70
CA GLU A 193 -8.47 5.55 -1.07
C GLU A 193 -8.06 6.59 -0.03
N VAL A 194 -6.86 6.41 0.52
CA VAL A 194 -6.24 7.33 1.49
C VAL A 194 -4.87 7.74 0.96
N THR A 195 -4.57 9.03 1.02
CA THR A 195 -3.22 9.55 0.76
C THR A 195 -2.54 9.85 2.08
N LEU A 196 -1.38 9.23 2.31
CA LEU A 196 -0.57 9.38 3.52
C LEU A 196 0.81 9.91 3.15
N GLN A 197 1.37 10.74 4.02
CA GLN A 197 2.73 11.24 3.89
C GLN A 197 3.62 10.57 4.93
N VAL A 198 4.62 9.83 4.48
CA VAL A 198 5.61 9.18 5.35
C VAL A 198 6.80 10.10 5.51
N MET A 199 7.14 10.40 6.76
CA MET A 199 8.23 11.26 7.17
C MET A 199 9.32 10.44 7.85
N ILE A 200 10.50 10.45 7.24
CA ILE A 200 11.72 9.80 7.71
C ILE A 200 12.76 10.92 7.91
N PRO A 201 13.72 10.83 8.86
CA PRO A 201 14.63 11.93 9.22
C PRO A 201 15.39 12.65 8.09
N LEU A 202 15.45 12.07 6.88
CA LEU A 202 16.16 12.65 5.73
C LEU A 202 15.25 12.88 4.51
N ARG A 203 14.02 12.34 4.49
CA ARG A 203 13.12 12.37 3.33
C ARG A 203 11.67 12.20 3.73
N THR A 204 10.81 12.81 2.92
CA THR A 204 9.37 12.63 2.99
C THR A 204 8.86 12.05 1.67
N LYS A 205 7.88 11.16 1.71
CA LYS A 205 7.26 10.56 0.53
C LYS A 205 5.75 10.42 0.70
N GLU A 206 5.01 10.78 -0.34
CA GLU A 206 3.57 10.55 -0.41
C GLU A 206 3.26 9.14 -0.91
N ILE A 207 2.27 8.51 -0.29
CA ILE A 207 1.82 7.15 -0.56
C ILE A 207 0.31 7.16 -0.68
N LYS A 208 -0.20 6.59 -1.77
CA LYS A 208 -1.63 6.35 -1.96
C LYS A 208 -1.93 4.91 -1.65
N VAL A 209 -2.80 4.68 -0.68
CA VAL A 209 -3.27 3.34 -0.30
C VAL A 209 -4.70 3.19 -0.79
N LYS A 210 -4.92 2.19 -1.65
CA LYS A 210 -6.25 1.82 -2.13
C LYS A 210 -6.61 0.43 -1.61
N GLN A 211 -7.83 0.28 -1.11
CA GLN A 211 -8.35 -0.99 -0.63
C GLN A 211 -9.78 -1.21 -1.15
N ASN A 212 -10.03 -2.40 -1.67
CA ASN A 212 -11.37 -2.85 -2.07
C ASN A 212 -11.91 -3.78 -0.99
N ILE A 213 -13.01 -3.40 -0.36
CA ILE A 213 -13.63 -4.12 0.74
C ILE A 213 -15.00 -4.62 0.28
N PRO A 214 -15.21 -5.93 0.11
CA PRO A 214 -16.52 -6.47 -0.21
C PRO A 214 -17.45 -6.28 1.00
N ILE A 215 -18.57 -5.59 0.80
CA ILE A 215 -19.53 -5.30 1.87
C ILE A 215 -20.72 -6.25 1.79
N ALA A 216 -21.29 -6.44 0.61
CA ALA A 216 -22.45 -7.30 0.42
C ALA A 216 -22.28 -8.19 -0.82
N THR A 217 -22.85 -9.38 -0.79
CA THR A 217 -22.98 -10.23 -1.98
C THR A 217 -24.36 -10.88 -1.99
N ARG A 218 -25.09 -10.70 -3.09
CA ARG A 218 -26.41 -11.30 -3.32
C ARG A 218 -26.32 -12.22 -4.52
N ILE A 219 -26.79 -13.45 -4.38
CA ILE A 219 -26.94 -14.37 -5.51
C ILE A 219 -28.41 -14.34 -5.93
N VAL A 220 -28.65 -14.06 -7.21
CA VAL A 220 -29.97 -14.04 -7.83
C VAL A 220 -30.07 -15.24 -8.75
N GLN A 221 -31.07 -16.07 -8.53
CA GLN A 221 -31.37 -17.21 -9.38
C GLN A 221 -32.39 -16.80 -10.45
N GLY A 222 -31.97 -16.88 -11.71
CA GLY A 222 -32.82 -16.75 -12.88
C GLY A 222 -33.47 -18.08 -13.28
N GLU A 223 -34.33 -18.03 -14.29
CA GLU A 223 -34.96 -19.23 -14.84
C GLU A 223 -33.96 -20.07 -15.62
N VAL A 224 -34.08 -21.40 -15.50
CA VAL A 224 -33.33 -22.34 -16.35
C VAL A 224 -33.89 -22.24 -17.78
N PRO A 225 -33.07 -21.88 -18.79
CA PRO A 225 -33.52 -21.91 -20.18
C PRO A 225 -34.03 -23.30 -20.52
N THR A 226 -35.23 -23.38 -21.10
CA THR A 226 -35.86 -24.64 -21.54
C THR A 226 -35.09 -25.33 -22.67
N TYR A 227 -34.15 -24.62 -23.30
CA TYR A 227 -33.29 -25.13 -24.36
C TYR A 227 -31.82 -24.78 -24.11
N TYR A 228 -31.02 -25.80 -23.81
CA TYR A 228 -29.56 -25.78 -23.94
C TYR A 228 -29.17 -26.77 -25.05
N GLY A 229 -29.55 -26.44 -26.28
CA GLY A 229 -29.29 -27.26 -27.46
C GLY A 229 -28.22 -26.63 -28.33
N SER A 230 -27.00 -27.15 -28.26
CA SER A 230 -25.99 -27.02 -29.32
C SER A 230 -26.48 -27.77 -30.56
N GLY A 231 -27.50 -27.25 -31.23
CA GLY A 231 -28.04 -27.78 -32.47
C GLY A 231 -27.76 -26.78 -33.57
N GLY A 232 -26.72 -27.02 -34.36
CA GLY A 232 -26.50 -26.29 -35.61
C GLY A 232 -27.77 -26.38 -36.44
N VAL A 233 -28.39 -25.23 -36.71
CA VAL A 233 -29.54 -25.14 -37.62
C VAL A 233 -28.99 -25.46 -39.01
N VAL A 234 -29.13 -26.71 -39.43
CA VAL A 234 -28.93 -27.08 -40.84
C VAL A 234 -30.11 -26.51 -41.60
N VAL A 235 -29.88 -25.37 -42.25
CA VAL A 235 -30.83 -24.80 -43.21
C VAL A 235 -30.95 -25.78 -44.37
N PRO A 236 -32.14 -26.31 -44.69
CA PRO A 236 -32.28 -27.24 -45.80
C PRO A 236 -32.05 -26.49 -47.11
N ASP A 237 -31.11 -27.00 -47.91
CA ASP A 237 -30.78 -26.45 -49.22
C ASP A 237 -32.00 -26.55 -50.15
N LYS A 238 -32.38 -25.43 -50.76
CA LYS A 238 -33.53 -25.37 -51.67
C LYS A 238 -33.20 -26.23 -52.89
N LYS A 239 -33.89 -27.36 -53.05
CA LYS A 239 -33.87 -28.15 -54.30
C LYS A 239 -34.20 -27.22 -55.47
N LYS A 240 -33.23 -27.02 -56.37
CA LYS A 240 -33.47 -26.57 -57.74
C LYS A 240 -34.43 -27.53 -58.41
N THR A 241 -35.64 -27.07 -58.72
CA THR A 241 -36.47 -27.63 -59.77
C THR A 241 -35.85 -27.24 -61.10
N ASP A 242 -35.16 -28.18 -61.74
CA ASP A 242 -34.88 -28.13 -63.18
C ASP A 242 -35.97 -28.95 -63.89
N ASN A 243 -36.69 -28.27 -64.79
CA ASN A 243 -37.64 -28.71 -65.83
C ASN A 243 -38.85 -29.57 -65.45
#